data_AF-A0A430EDS5-F1
#
_entry.id   AF-A0A430EDS5-F1
#
_cell.length_a   1.000
_cell.length_b   1.000
_cell.length_c   1.000
_cell.angle_alpha   90.00
_cell.angle_beta   90.00
_cell.angle_gamma   90.00
#
_symmetry.space_group_name_H-M   'P 1'
#
loop_
_entity.id
_entity.type
_entity.pdbx_description
1 polymer ?
#
loop_
_entity_poly.entity_id
_entity_poly.type
_entity_poly.pdbx_seq_one_letter_code
_entity_poly.pdbx_strand_id
1 'polypeptide(L)' 'MAGRNFEEILRVIDSLQLTAKHSVATPVNWRQGEDVIIVPSLSDDEARGKFPKGWRTLKPYLRITPQPQD' A
#
# COMPACT_ATOMS: atom_id res chain seq x y z
N MET A 1 -22.09 23.57 11.64
CA MET A 1 -21.79 23.06 10.30
C MET A 1 -20.73 21.99 10.43
N ALA A 2 -21.08 20.71 10.28
CA ALA A 2 -20.06 19.69 10.14
C ALA A 2 -19.48 19.85 8.73
N GLY A 3 -18.35 20.56 8.64
CA GLY A 3 -17.58 20.70 7.41
C GLY A 3 -17.24 19.30 6.91
N ARG A 4 -17.65 18.99 5.68
CA ARG A 4 -17.29 17.74 5.00
C ARG A 4 -15.77 17.68 5.02
N ASN A 5 -15.21 16.69 5.70
CA ASN A 5 -13.78 16.59 5.92
C ASN A 5 -13.11 16.18 4.60
N PHE A 6 -12.86 17.16 3.73
CA PHE A 6 -12.39 16.97 2.36
C PHE A 6 -11.01 16.29 2.33
N GLU A 7 -10.23 16.46 3.40
CA GLU A 7 -8.94 15.80 3.60
C GLU A 7 -9.08 14.27 3.72
N GLU A 8 -10.15 13.78 4.37
CA GLU A 8 -10.42 12.33 4.43
C GLU A 8 -10.85 11.78 3.08
N ILE A 9 -11.62 12.54 2.30
CA ILE A 9 -12.04 12.11 0.97
C ILE A 9 -10.82 11.96 0.04
N LEU A 10 -9.93 12.96 0.03
CA LEU A 10 -8.70 12.89 -0.77
C LEU A 10 -7.79 11.74 -0.31
N ARG A 11 -7.61 11.56 0.99
CA ARG A 11 -6.80 10.46 1.55
C ARG A 11 -7.34 9.07 1.18
N VAL A 12 -8.66 8.87 1.25
CA VAL A 12 -9.28 7.58 0.90
C VAL A 12 -9.16 7.32 -0.60
N ILE A 13 -9.31 8.34 -1.44
CA ILE A 13 -9.11 8.22 -2.90
C ILE A 13 -7.66 7.84 -3.22
N ASP A 14 -6.67 8.49 -2.61
CA ASP A 14 -5.26 8.14 -2.79
C ASP A 14 -4.96 6.70 -2.34
N SER A 15 -5.48 6.30 -1.18
CA SER A 15 -5.32 4.92 -0.70
C SER A 15 -5.96 3.91 -1.64
N LEU A 16 -7.13 4.21 -2.22
CA LEU A 16 -7.81 3.34 -3.18
C LEU A 16 -7.05 3.24 -4.50
N GLN A 17 -6.54 4.35 -5.04
CA GLN A 17 -5.76 4.34 -6.27
C GLN A 17 -4.44 3.58 -6.11
N LEU A 18 -3.76 3.76 -4.97
CA LEU A 18 -2.54 3.03 -4.65
C LEU A 18 -2.80 1.52 -4.55
N THR A 19 -3.87 1.13 -3.83
CA THR A 19 -4.28 -0.27 -3.66
C THR A 19 -4.63 -0.90 -5.02
N ALA A 20 -5.36 -0.17 -5.87
CA ALA A 20 -5.79 -0.64 -7.18
C ALA A 20 -4.62 -0.81 -8.17
N LYS A 21 -3.68 0.15 -8.21
CA LYS A 21 -2.55 0.10 -9.16
C LYS A 21 -1.46 -0.88 -8.72
N HIS A 22 -1.09 -0.86 -7.45
CA HIS A 22 0.11 -1.57 -6.98
C HIS A 22 -0.21 -2.87 -6.25
N SER A 23 -1.49 -3.18 -6.02
CA SER A 23 -1.92 -4.39 -5.32
C SER A 23 -1.23 -4.50 -3.94
N VAL A 24 -1.22 -3.38 -3.20
CA VAL A 24 -0.68 -3.25 -1.85
C VAL A 24 -1.80 -2.88 -0.89
N ALA A 25 -1.77 -3.44 0.31
CA ALA A 25 -2.64 -3.07 1.41
C ALA A 25 -1.94 -2.07 2.33
N THR A 26 -2.66 -1.02 2.74
CA THR A 26 -2.17 -0.06 3.72
C THR A 26 -2.51 -0.52 5.14
N PRO A 27 -1.56 -0.54 6.08
CA PRO A 27 -1.84 -0.92 7.48
C PRO A 27 -2.72 0.11 8.20
N VAL A 28 -3.24 -0.28 9.37
CA VAL A 28 -4.01 0.64 10.22
C VAL A 28 -3.13 1.84 10.60
N ASN A 29 -3.65 3.05 10.41
CA ASN A 29 -2.98 4.35 10.56
C ASN A 29 -1.91 4.72 9.51
N TRP A 30 -1.87 4.04 8.37
CA TRP A 30 -0.94 4.40 7.29
C TRP A 30 -1.07 5.86 6.83
N ARG A 31 0.09 6.51 6.67
CA ARG A 31 0.25 7.83 6.05
C ARG A 31 1.03 7.72 4.74
N GLN A 32 0.79 8.66 3.84
CA GLN A 32 1.51 8.74 2.58
C GLN A 32 3.03 8.83 2.83
N GLY A 33 3.79 7.92 2.24
CA GLY A 33 5.23 7.73 2.40
C GLY A 33 5.62 6.58 3.33
N GLU A 34 4.68 6.00 4.09
CA GLU A 34 4.97 4.89 5.00
C GLU A 34 4.92 3.52 4.30
N ASP A 35 5.49 2.51 4.96
CA ASP A 35 5.54 1.14 4.46
C ASP A 35 4.14 0.57 4.18
N VAL A 36 4.03 -0.17 3.08
CA VAL A 36 2.80 -0.85 2.64
C VAL A 36 2.99 -2.37 2.70
N ILE A 37 1.88 -3.10 2.73
CA ILE A 37 1.88 -4.56 2.80
C ILE A 37 1.56 -5.10 1.40
N ILE A 38 2.39 -6.01 0.88
CA ILE A 38 2.10 -6.70 -0.38
C ILE A 38 0.94 -7.66 -0.15
N VAL A 39 -0.09 -7.60 -1.00
CA VAL A 39 -1.24 -8.51 -0.87
C VAL A 39 -0.80 -9.96 -1.00
N PRO A 40 -1.36 -10.88 -0.20
CA PRO A 40 -0.99 -12.29 -0.25
C PRO A 40 -1.34 -12.95 -1.59
N SER A 41 -2.27 -12.36 -2.36
CA SER A 41 -2.63 -12.81 -3.71
C SER A 41 -1.52 -12.62 -4.74
N LEU A 42 -0.49 -11.79 -4.45
CA LEU A 42 0.64 -11.59 -5.34
C LEU A 42 1.69 -12.70 -5.16
N SER A 43 2.10 -13.30 -6.27
CA SER A 43 3.19 -14.26 -6.29
C SER A 43 4.53 -13.55 -6.08
N ASP A 44 5.54 -14.24 -5.52
CA ASP A 44 6.85 -13.62 -5.27
C ASP A 44 7.54 -13.13 -6.56
N ASP A 45 7.28 -13.78 -7.70
CA ASP A 45 7.82 -13.36 -8.99
C ASP A 45 7.24 -12.02 -9.47
N GLU A 46 5.91 -11.88 -9.41
CA GLU A 46 5.22 -10.62 -9.70
C GLU A 46 5.65 -9.51 -8.72
N ALA A 47 5.85 -9.87 -7.45
CA ALA A 47 6.31 -8.94 -6.44
C ALA A 47 7.75 -8.48 -6.70
N ARG A 48 8.65 -9.33 -7.21
CA ARG A 48 10.00 -8.89 -7.64
C ARG A 48 9.94 -7.90 -8.79
N GLY A 49 9.05 -8.14 -9.76
CA GLY A 49 8.85 -7.21 -10.87
C GLY A 49 8.32 -5.85 -10.43
N LYS A 50 7.33 -5.83 -9.53
CA LYS A 50 6.70 -4.59 -9.04
C LYS A 50 7.50 -3.86 -7.95
N PHE A 51 8.25 -4.60 -7.12
CA PHE A 51 8.99 -4.06 -5.98
C PHE A 51 10.49 -4.41 -6.11
N PRO A 52 11.22 -3.75 -7.02
CA PRO A 52 12.65 -4.01 -7.23
C PRO A 52 13.52 -3.64 -6.03
N LYS A 53 13.01 -2.78 -5.12
CA LYS A 53 13.66 -2.43 -3.84
C LYS A 53 13.61 -3.59 -2.82
N GLY A 54 12.89 -4.66 -3.12
CA GLY A 54 12.68 -5.79 -2.22
C GLY A 54 11.61 -5.52 -1.15
N TRP A 55 11.38 -6.52 -0.32
CA TRP A 55 10.42 -6.47 0.78
C TRP A 55 10.90 -7.30 1.97
N ARG A 56 10.38 -6.99 3.15
CA ARG A 56 10.62 -7.71 4.39
C ARG A 56 9.45 -8.65 4.68
N THR A 57 9.69 -9.94 4.60
CA THR A 57 8.70 -10.97 4.94
C THR A 57 8.75 -11.25 6.44
N LEU A 58 7.73 -10.80 7.20
CA LEU A 58 7.55 -11.21 8.60
C LEU A 58 6.79 -12.53 8.69
N LYS A 59 5.78 -12.70 7.83
CA LYS A 59 5.00 -13.93 7.67
C LYS A 59 4.69 -14.14 6.18
N PRO A 60 4.32 -15.35 5.73
CA PRO A 60 4.01 -15.60 4.31
C PRO A 60 2.96 -14.65 3.73
N TYR A 61 1.99 -14.25 4.56
CA TYR A 61 0.93 -13.31 4.25
C TYR A 61 1.22 -11.85 4.67
N LEU A 62 2.36 -11.60 5.33
CA LEU A 62 2.74 -10.29 5.86
C LEU A 62 4.12 -9.91 5.32
N ARG A 63 4.10 -9.38 4.10
CA ARG A 63 5.26 -8.90 3.35
C ARG A 63 5.21 -7.37 3.32
N ILE A 64 6.19 -6.71 3.94
CA ILE A 64 6.25 -5.25 4.09
C ILE A 64 7.22 -4.68 3.06
N THR A 65 6.79 -3.72 2.26
CA THR A 65 7.62 -3.04 1.26
C THR A 65 7.42 -1.53 1.38
N PRO A 66 8.46 -0.71 1.16
CA PRO A 66 8.28 0.75 1.12
C PRO A 66 7.27 1.12 0.03
N GLN A 67 6.49 2.18 0.26
CA GLN A 67 5.52 2.64 -0.73
C GLN A 67 6.20 2.83 -2.10
N PRO A 68 5.71 2.18 -3.17
CA PRO A 68 6.18 2.46 -4.51
C PRO A 68 5.81 3.92 -4.84
N GLN A 69 6.83 4.74 -5.05
CA GLN A 69 6.68 6.06 -5.66
C GLN A 69 6.82 5.84 -7.17
N ASP A 70 5.77 6.16 -7.92
CA ASP A 70 5.81 6.28 -9.38
C ASP A 70 6.72 7.45 -9.78
#